data_AF-A0A5C8LVV3-F1
#
_entry.id   AF-A0A5C8LVV3-F1
#
_cell.length_a   1.000
_cell.length_b   1.000
_cell.length_c   1.000
_cell.angle_alpha   90.00
_cell.angle_beta   90.00
_cell.angle_gamma   90.00
#
_symmetry.space_group_name_H-M   'P 1'
#
loop_
_entity.id
_entity.type
_entity.pdbx_description
1 polymer ?
#
loop_
_entity_poly.entity_id
_entity_poly.type
_entity_poly.pdbx_seq_one_letter_code
_entity_poly.pdbx_strand_id
1 'polypeptide(L)'
;MEHWQQIIARGNQAFTERHLSAAESLYRQAISDVWPVWYHCAFVCCPPELSREEASLPTFCLSISIQNLAETYAQQQRWRRCQTTLRHGLNWFEQMLQRLDGDHPASIAVLQESAKLRAEYQAACKRYKQWQLSRAVPKGSYLH
;
A
#
# COMPACT_ATOMS: atom_id res chain seq x y z
N MET A 1 6.11 -4.27 17.08
CA MET A 1 5.21 -4.63 15.96
C MET A 1 3.81 -5.05 16.40
N GLU A 2 3.60 -5.45 17.66
CA GLU A 2 2.27 -5.73 18.22
C GLU A 2 1.27 -4.57 18.08
N HIS A 3 1.72 -3.33 18.31
CA HIS A 3 0.89 -2.14 18.13
C HIS A 3 0.34 -2.01 16.69
N TRP A 4 1.20 -2.23 15.69
CA TRP A 4 0.79 -2.21 14.28
C TRP A 4 -0.24 -3.32 13.98
N GLN A 5 -0.05 -4.53 14.51
CA GLN A 5 -1.00 -5.63 14.34
C GLN A 5 -2.39 -5.27 14.88
N GLN A 6 -2.45 -4.61 16.04
CA GLN A 6 -3.71 -4.13 16.62
C GLN A 6 -4.38 -3.07 15.73
N ILE A 7 -3.61 -2.12 15.19
CA ILE A 7 -4.14 -1.10 14.27
C ILE A 7 -4.69 -1.75 13.00
N ILE A 8 -3.95 -2.68 12.40
CA ILE A 8 -4.39 -3.39 11.19
C ILE A 8 -5.63 -4.24 11.46
N ALA A 9 -5.70 -4.96 12.58
CA ALA A 9 -6.88 -5.74 12.94
C ALA A 9 -8.13 -4.86 13.05
N ARG A 10 -8.02 -3.71 13.75
CA ARG A 10 -9.10 -2.72 13.85
C ARG A 10 -9.45 -2.12 12.49
N GLY A 11 -8.45 -1.82 11.66
CA GLY A 11 -8.64 -1.29 10.31
C GLY A 11 -9.41 -2.27 9.42
N ASN A 12 -9.03 -3.55 9.45
CA ASN A 12 -9.67 -4.63 8.70
C ASN A 12 -11.11 -4.86 9.16
N GLN A 13 -11.35 -4.79 10.48
CA GLN A 13 -12.70 -4.86 11.03
C GLN A 13 -13.55 -3.69 10.53
N ALA A 14 -13.07 -2.46 10.68
CA ALA A 14 -13.77 -1.26 10.20
C ALA A 14 -14.04 -1.31 8.69
N PHE A 15 -13.10 -1.83 7.89
CA PHE A 15 -13.27 -2.03 6.46
C PHE A 15 -14.39 -3.03 6.15
N THR A 16 -14.39 -4.19 6.82
CA THR A 16 -15.41 -5.24 6.70
C THR A 16 -16.80 -4.71 7.06
N GLU A 17 -16.90 -3.93 8.13
CA GLU A 17 -18.12 -3.28 8.62
C GLU A 17 -18.54 -2.06 7.78
N ARG A 18 -17.83 -1.73 6.69
CA ARG A 18 -18.07 -0.57 5.82
C ARG A 18 -17.91 0.79 6.49
N HIS A 19 -17.23 0.85 7.63
CA HIS A 19 -16.76 2.07 8.28
C HIS A 19 -15.49 2.61 7.59
N LEU A 20 -15.60 2.96 6.30
CA LEU A 20 -14.44 3.24 5.43
C LEU A 20 -13.61 4.46 5.87
N SER A 21 -14.21 5.47 6.51
CA SER A 21 -13.47 6.62 7.05
C SER A 21 -12.62 6.26 8.27
N ALA A 22 -13.12 5.34 9.11
CA ALA A 22 -12.36 4.82 10.25
C ALA A 22 -11.22 3.92 9.75
N ALA A 23 -11.50 3.04 8.78
CA ALA A 23 -10.49 2.21 8.13
C ALA A 23 -9.37 3.07 7.49
N GLU A 24 -9.73 4.12 6.74
CA GLU A 24 -8.76 5.08 6.18
C GLU A 24 -7.84 5.65 7.27
N SER A 25 -8.42 6.11 8.38
CA SER A 25 -7.67 6.73 9.48
C SER A 25 -6.70 5.73 10.12
N LEU A 26 -7.15 4.49 10.34
CA LEU A 26 -6.34 3.42 10.92
C LEU A 26 -5.18 3.02 10.00
N TYR A 27 -5.42 2.83 8.70
CA TYR A 27 -4.34 2.48 7.78
C TYR A 27 -3.34 3.63 7.57
N ARG A 28 -3.79 4.89 7.61
CA ARG A 28 -2.88 6.05 7.60
C ARG A 28 -2.01 6.10 8.85
N GLN A 29 -2.59 5.79 10.02
CA GLN A 29 -1.82 5.66 11.26
C GLN A 29 -0.78 4.54 11.14
N ALA A 30 -1.19 3.36 10.66
CA ALA A 30 -0.28 2.23 10.46
C ALA A 30 0.91 2.57 9.55
N ILE A 31 0.68 3.31 8.46
CA ILE A 31 1.77 3.81 7.59
C ILE A 31 2.66 4.78 8.37
N SER A 32 2.08 5.73 9.10
CA SER A 32 2.82 6.73 9.88
C SER A 32 3.72 6.09 10.94
N ASP A 33 3.28 5.00 11.58
CA ASP A 33 4.03 4.31 12.62
C ASP A 33 5.16 3.44 12.05
N VAL A 34 4.92 2.80 10.90
CA VAL A 34 5.91 1.92 10.26
C VAL A 34 6.97 2.73 9.49
N TRP A 35 6.58 3.87 8.93
CA TRP A 35 7.43 4.66 8.03
C TRP A 35 8.81 5.00 8.61
N PRO A 36 8.95 5.52 9.85
CA PRO A 36 10.26 5.85 10.40
C PRO A 36 11.17 4.63 10.57
N VAL A 37 10.61 3.49 10.99
CA VAL A 37 11.36 2.24 11.16
C VAL A 37 11.81 1.72 9.80
N TRP A 38 10.90 1.65 8.84
CA TRP A 38 11.21 1.23 7.48
C TRP A 38 12.27 2.14 6.84
N TYR A 39 12.10 3.47 6.94
CA TYR A 39 13.04 4.45 6.41
C TYR A 39 14.44 4.30 7.02
N HIS A 40 14.52 4.11 8.34
CA HIS A 40 15.80 3.94 9.01
C HIS A 40 16.52 2.65 8.55
N CYS A 41 15.80 1.53 8.51
CA CYS A 41 16.33 0.26 8.00
C CYS A 41 16.71 0.34 6.51
N ALA A 42 15.99 1.14 5.73
CA ALA A 42 16.19 1.26 4.28
C ALA A 42 17.31 2.22 3.88
N PHE A 43 17.50 3.31 4.62
CA PHE A 43 18.27 4.46 4.13
C PHE A 43 19.29 5.02 5.12
N VAL A 44 19.25 4.61 6.39
CA VAL A 44 20.16 5.13 7.41
C VAL A 44 21.15 4.05 7.81
N CYS A 45 20.66 3.01 8.48
CA CYS A 45 21.47 1.88 8.91
C CYS A 45 20.52 0.73 9.28
N CYS A 46 20.74 -0.44 8.69
CA CYS A 46 20.17 -1.67 9.19
C CYS A 46 21.05 -2.15 10.35
N PRO A 47 20.52 -2.27 11.58
CA PRO A 47 21.29 -2.79 12.70
C PRO A 47 21.83 -4.19 12.34
N PRO A 48 23.14 -4.45 12.55
CA PRO A 48 23.77 -5.70 12.14
C PRO A 48 23.26 -6.90 12.95
N GLU A 49 22.62 -6.68 14.10
CA GLU A 49 22.06 -7.72 14.96
C GLU A 49 20.70 -8.24 14.47
N LEU A 50 20.05 -7.57 13.52
CA LEU A 50 18.73 -8.01 13.03
C LEU A 50 18.87 -9.29 12.20
N SER A 51 18.04 -10.27 12.54
CA SER A 51 17.78 -11.39 11.66
C SER A 51 17.14 -10.91 10.34
N ARG A 52 17.21 -11.78 9.31
CA ARG A 52 16.55 -11.53 8.02
C ARG A 52 15.06 -11.23 8.19
N GLU A 53 14.40 -11.93 9.10
CA GLU A 53 12.97 -11.80 9.38
C GLU A 53 12.66 -10.44 9.99
N GLU A 54 13.43 -10.01 10.99
CA GLU A 54 13.25 -8.72 11.64
C GLU A 54 13.53 -7.54 10.69
N ALA A 55 14.58 -7.64 9.87
CA ALA A 55 14.90 -6.63 8.86
C ALA A 55 13.83 -6.53 7.75
N SER A 56 13.13 -7.63 7.48
CA SER A 56 12.07 -7.68 6.45
C SER A 56 10.71 -7.17 6.96
N LEU A 57 10.48 -7.25 8.26
CA LEU A 57 9.18 -6.99 8.88
C LEU A 57 8.62 -5.58 8.60
N PRO A 58 9.40 -4.49 8.68
CA PRO A 58 8.89 -3.16 8.33
C PRO A 58 8.42 -3.06 6.87
N THR A 59 9.08 -3.76 5.94
CA THR A 59 8.70 -3.76 4.52
C THR A 59 7.35 -4.42 4.30
N PHE A 60 7.12 -5.58 4.93
CA PHE A 60 5.81 -6.26 4.87
C PHE A 60 4.70 -5.38 5.46
N CYS A 61 4.95 -4.79 6.62
CA CYS A 61 3.96 -3.98 7.30
C CYS A 61 3.60 -2.71 6.52
N LEU A 62 4.60 -2.05 5.92
CA LEU A 62 4.37 -0.88 5.08
C LEU A 62 3.56 -1.24 3.83
N SER A 63 3.94 -2.33 3.15
CA SER A 63 3.25 -2.83 1.96
C SER A 63 1.77 -3.13 2.23
N ILE A 64 1.48 -3.90 3.29
CA ILE A 64 0.10 -4.25 3.69
C ILE A 64 -0.70 -2.99 3.98
N SER A 65 -0.13 -2.04 4.73
CA SER A 65 -0.83 -0.80 5.10
C SER A 65 -1.16 0.07 3.88
N ILE A 66 -0.26 0.14 2.90
CA ILE A 66 -0.45 0.85 1.63
C ILE A 66 -1.57 0.21 0.81
N GLN A 67 -1.54 -1.12 0.66
CA GLN A 67 -2.56 -1.87 -0.10
C GLN A 67 -3.94 -1.68 0.53
N ASN A 68 -4.05 -1.82 1.84
CA ASN A 68 -5.31 -1.65 2.57
C ASN A 68 -5.87 -0.23 2.46
N LEU A 69 -5.00 0.79 2.54
CA LEU A 69 -5.40 2.18 2.34
C LEU A 69 -5.88 2.43 0.90
N ALA A 70 -5.16 1.90 -0.08
CA ALA A 70 -5.51 2.04 -1.49
C ALA A 70 -6.86 1.37 -1.81
N GLU A 71 -7.09 0.16 -1.28
CA GLU A 71 -8.36 -0.54 -1.45
C GLU A 71 -9.50 0.21 -0.75
N THR A 72 -9.26 0.78 0.43
CA THR A 72 -10.24 1.65 1.10
C THR A 72 -10.63 2.84 0.22
N TYR A 73 -9.67 3.50 -0.44
CA TYR A 73 -9.97 4.55 -1.40
C TYR A 73 -10.74 4.05 -2.62
N ALA A 74 -10.46 2.84 -3.11
CA ALA A 74 -11.19 2.23 -4.21
C ALA A 74 -12.66 1.98 -3.84
N GLN A 75 -12.93 1.43 -2.64
CA GLN A 75 -14.28 1.21 -2.12
C GLN A 75 -15.05 2.52 -1.93
N GLN A 76 -14.35 3.61 -1.55
CA GLN A 76 -14.92 4.96 -1.50
C GLN A 76 -15.09 5.61 -2.90
N GLN A 77 -14.78 4.91 -3.99
CA GLN A 77 -14.73 5.41 -5.37
C GLN A 77 -13.76 6.59 -5.59
N ARG A 78 -12.78 6.77 -4.69
CA ARG A 78 -11.73 7.79 -4.76
C ARG A 78 -10.53 7.26 -5.55
N TRP A 79 -10.78 6.85 -6.78
CA TRP A 79 -9.83 6.14 -7.64
C TRP A 79 -8.49 6.86 -7.83
N ARG A 80 -8.51 8.19 -7.94
CA ARG A 80 -7.27 8.99 -8.01
C ARG A 80 -6.40 8.80 -6.77
N ARG A 81 -6.99 8.83 -5.56
CA ARG A 81 -6.24 8.61 -4.31
C ARG A 81 -5.71 7.17 -4.23
N CYS A 82 -6.52 6.18 -4.62
CA CYS A 82 -6.09 4.78 -4.71
C CYS A 82 -4.82 4.62 -5.55
N GLN A 83 -4.85 5.11 -6.81
CA GLN A 83 -3.70 5.02 -7.72
C GLN A 83 -2.48 5.79 -7.20
N THR A 84 -2.69 7.00 -6.67
CA THR A 84 -1.61 7.83 -6.12
C THR A 84 -0.95 7.16 -4.91
N THR A 85 -1.72 6.56 -4.00
CA THR A 85 -1.19 5.83 -2.83
C THR A 85 -0.33 4.64 -3.26
N LEU A 86 -0.80 3.81 -4.20
CA LEU A 86 -0.04 2.67 -4.71
C LEU A 86 1.25 3.12 -5.43
N ARG A 87 1.15 4.16 -6.26
CA ARG A 87 2.31 4.71 -6.98
C ARG A 87 3.36 5.29 -6.03
N HIS A 88 2.96 5.99 -4.97
CA HIS A 88 3.91 6.47 -3.96
C HIS A 88 4.60 5.31 -3.23
N GLY A 89 3.85 4.27 -2.86
CA GLY A 89 4.42 3.07 -2.26
C GLY A 89 5.46 2.39 -3.16
N LEU A 90 5.14 2.24 -4.45
CA LEU A 90 6.07 1.72 -5.45
C LEU A 90 7.35 2.54 -5.54
N ASN A 91 7.22 3.87 -5.62
CA ASN A 91 8.38 4.75 -5.69
C ASN A 91 9.29 4.58 -4.46
N TRP A 92 8.73 4.39 -3.27
CA TRP A 92 9.51 4.14 -2.05
C TRP A 92 10.29 2.82 -2.13
N PHE A 93 9.65 1.72 -2.54
CA PHE A 93 10.32 0.43 -2.66
C PHE A 93 11.35 0.42 -3.78
N GLU A 94 11.09 1.09 -4.90
CA GLU A 94 12.08 1.25 -5.98
C GLU A 94 13.30 2.05 -5.53
N GLN A 95 13.12 3.11 -4.74
CA GLN A 95 14.24 3.86 -4.16
C GLN A 95 15.05 3.03 -3.15
N MET A 96 14.39 2.17 -2.38
CA MET A 96 15.09 1.25 -1.47
C MET A 96 15.91 0.23 -2.25
N LEU A 97 15.34 -0.40 -3.28
CA LEU A 97 16.07 -1.37 -4.13
C LEU A 97 17.31 -0.77 -4.80
N GLN A 98 17.28 0.52 -5.14
CA GLN A 98 18.44 1.20 -5.72
C GLN A 98 19.59 1.43 -4.73
N ARG A 99 19.31 1.34 -3.42
CA ARG A 99 20.28 1.62 -2.36
C ARG A 99 20.69 0.39 -1.56
N LEU A 100 19.87 -0.66 -1.55
CA LEU A 100 20.22 -1.90 -0.90
C LEU A 100 21.25 -2.66 -1.74
N ASP A 101 22.32 -3.10 -1.08
CA ASP A 101 23.18 -4.12 -1.65
C ASP A 101 22.44 -5.46 -1.74
N GLY A 102 22.84 -6.32 -2.68
CA GLY A 102 22.19 -7.62 -2.92
C GLY A 102 22.15 -8.53 -1.68
N ASP A 103 23.11 -8.36 -0.78
CA ASP A 103 23.23 -9.15 0.46
C ASP A 103 22.43 -8.58 1.64
N HIS A 104 21.81 -7.41 1.48
CA HIS A 104 21.04 -6.80 2.57
C HIS A 104 19.86 -7.71 2.97
N PRO A 105 19.65 -7.99 4.27
CA PRO A 105 18.67 -8.96 4.72
C PRO A 105 17.24 -8.66 4.25
N ALA A 106 16.88 -7.38 4.09
CA ALA A 106 15.56 -6.98 3.59
C ALA A 106 15.37 -7.06 2.07
N SER A 107 16.42 -7.27 1.26
CA SER A 107 16.37 -7.13 -0.21
C SER A 107 15.30 -8.01 -0.87
N ILE A 108 15.15 -9.25 -0.41
CA ILE A 108 14.12 -10.17 -0.91
C ILE A 108 12.72 -9.66 -0.58
N ALA A 109 12.48 -9.18 0.64
CA ALA A 109 11.17 -8.66 1.03
C ALA A 109 10.81 -7.41 0.21
N VAL A 110 11.77 -6.51 -0.05
CA VAL A 110 11.52 -5.32 -0.86
C VAL A 110 11.20 -5.68 -2.31
N LEU A 111 11.92 -6.64 -2.90
CA LEU A 111 11.62 -7.14 -4.25
C LEU A 111 10.21 -7.76 -4.32
N GLN A 112 9.87 -8.61 -3.36
CA GLN A 112 8.57 -9.29 -3.30
C GLN A 112 7.41 -8.28 -3.14
N GLU A 113 7.54 -7.37 -2.18
CA GLU A 113 6.48 -6.40 -1.90
C GLU A 113 6.36 -5.32 -2.99
N SER A 114 7.47 -4.96 -3.65
CA SER A 114 7.45 -4.11 -4.85
C SER A 114 6.68 -4.77 -6.01
N ALA A 115 6.91 -6.07 -6.25
CA ALA A 115 6.18 -6.80 -7.28
C ALA A 115 4.66 -6.87 -6.97
N LYS A 116 4.29 -7.13 -5.71
CA LYS A 116 2.89 -7.13 -5.26
C LYS A 116 2.23 -5.77 -5.45
N LEU A 117 2.86 -4.69 -4.99
CA LEU A 117 2.33 -3.33 -5.19
C LEU A 117 2.18 -2.97 -6.67
N ARG A 118 3.05 -3.48 -7.54
CA ARG A 118 2.98 -3.23 -8.98
C ARG A 118 1.78 -3.92 -9.59
N ALA A 119 1.52 -5.17 -9.20
CA ALA A 119 0.32 -5.90 -9.60
C ALA A 119 -0.95 -5.18 -9.12
N GLU A 120 -0.98 -4.73 -7.86
CA GLU A 120 -2.12 -3.99 -7.30
C GLU A 120 -2.35 -2.65 -8.02
N TYR A 121 -1.30 -1.91 -8.35
CA TYR A 121 -1.41 -0.66 -9.11
C TYR A 121 -2.01 -0.90 -10.50
N GLN A 122 -1.56 -1.93 -11.21
CA GLN A 122 -2.10 -2.31 -12.52
C GLN A 122 -3.57 -2.72 -12.42
N ALA A 123 -3.92 -3.52 -11.40
CA ALA A 123 -5.30 -3.92 -11.13
C ALA A 123 -6.19 -2.71 -10.81
N ALA A 124 -5.72 -1.78 -9.99
CA ALA A 124 -6.44 -0.54 -9.67
C ALA A 124 -6.67 0.33 -10.92
N CYS A 125 -5.67 0.46 -11.80
CA CYS A 125 -5.81 1.16 -13.09
C CYS A 125 -6.88 0.52 -13.98
N LYS A 126 -6.90 -0.80 -14.07
CA LYS A 126 -7.90 -1.55 -14.85
C LYS A 126 -9.32 -1.34 -14.28
N ARG A 127 -9.47 -1.48 -12.96
CA ARG A 127 -10.75 -1.25 -12.26
C ARG A 127 -11.26 0.17 -12.45
N TYR A 128 -10.38 1.17 -12.36
CA TYR A 128 -10.76 2.56 -12.60
C TYR A 128 -11.24 2.79 -14.04
N LYS A 129 -10.54 2.24 -15.04
CA LYS A 129 -10.97 2.32 -16.45
C LYS A 129 -12.36 1.69 -16.65
N GLN A 130 -12.61 0.53 -16.05
CA GLN A 130 -13.93 -0.12 -16.11
C GLN A 130 -15.02 0.73 -15.44
N TRP A 131 -14.72 1.33 -14.29
CA TRP A 131 -15.63 2.25 -13.60
C TRP A 131 -15.91 3.51 -14.41
N GLN A 132 -14.93 4.05 -15.15
CA GLN A 132 -15.16 5.19 -16.04
C GLN A 132 -16.10 4.82 -17.19
N LEU A 133 -15.91 3.65 -17.79
CA LEU A 133 -16.74 3.15 -18.88
C LEU A 133 -18.19 2.89 -18.43
N SER A 134 -18.39 2.31 -17.24
CA SER A 134 -19.75 2.07 -16.72
C SER A 134 -20.52 3.34 -16.39
N ARG A 135 -19.82 4.47 -16.21
CA ARG A 135 -20.42 5.79 -15.96
C ARG A 135 -20.54 6.66 -17.20
N ALA A 136 -19.96 6.25 -18.32
CA ALA A 136 -20.15 6.95 -19.58
C ALA A 136 -21.59 6.68 -20.07
N VAL A 137 -22.48 7.66 -19.89
CA VAL A 137 -23.81 7.62 -20.50
C VAL A 137 -23.61 7.53 -22.02
N PRO A 138 -24.23 6.57 -22.73
CA PRO A 138 -24.14 6.54 -24.18
C PRO A 138 -24.74 7.85 -24.73
N LYS A 139 -23.89 8.65 -25.37
CA LYS A 139 -24.35 9.79 -26.18
C LYS A 139 -25.09 9.22 -27.39
N GLY A 140 -26.41 9.05 -27.29
CA GLY A 140 -27.22 8.64 -28.44
C GLY A 140 -28.49 7.90 -28.08
N SER A 141 -29.48 8.63 -27.55
CA SER A 141 -30.90 8.25 -27.62
C SER A 141 -31.75 9.52 -27.50
N TYR A 142 -31.46 10.53 -28.31
CA TYR A 142 -32.46 11.55 -28.65
C TYR A 142 -32.99 11.16 -30.03
N LEU A 143 -34.00 10.28 -30.03
CA LEU A 143 -34.91 10.12 -31.16
C LEU A 143 -36.06 11.12 -30.91
N HIS A 144 -36.00 12.26 -31.57
CA HIS A 144 -37.15 13.12 -31.84
C HIS A 144 -37.09 13.53 -33.31
#